data_AF-A0A1G1WHQ2-F1
#
_entry.id   AF-A0A1G1WHQ2-F1
#
_cell.length_a   1.000
_cell.length_b   1.000
_cell.length_c   1.000
_cell.angle_alpha   90.00
_cell.angle_beta   90.00
_cell.angle_gamma   90.00
#
_symmetry.space_group_name_H-M   'P 1'
#
loop_
_entity.id
_entity.type
_entity.pdbx_description
1 polymer ?
#
loop_
_entity_poly.entity_id
_entity_poly.type
_entity_poly.pdbx_seq_one_letter_code
_entity_poly.pdbx_strand_id
1 'polypeptide(L)'
;MPEEEIIQTPNVTNKEKRDKKSIIFTAGLGIVVGILLSLLFWYLRTASPEPVPSGTSQSTPNELVLALSNPEDGTTVNKDIITVSGKTGVPAIVVVNGGAEDIILEKTDGTFSTEYKLLEGENEVTVTVFDETGNEKTEIRNILYLNEQID
;
A
#
# COMPACT_ATOMS: atom_id res chain seq x y z
N MET A 1 87.74 27.21 22.03
CA MET A 1 88.51 26.42 21.05
C MET A 1 87.73 25.15 20.77
N PRO A 2 87.72 24.66 19.53
CA PRO A 2 87.17 25.26 18.30
C PRO A 2 86.05 24.30 17.79
N GLU A 3 85.44 24.34 16.62
CA GLU A 3 85.92 24.41 15.23
C GLU A 3 84.63 24.39 14.37
N GLU A 4 84.47 25.33 13.43
CA GLU A 4 84.41 25.04 11.98
C GLU A 4 82.99 24.67 11.48
N GLU A 5 82.46 25.09 10.34
CA GLU A 5 83.04 25.61 9.10
C GLU A 5 81.89 26.14 8.20
N ILE A 6 82.05 27.39 7.68
CA ILE A 6 81.97 27.86 6.28
C ILE A 6 80.80 27.42 5.36
N ILE A 7 80.27 28.14 4.36
CA ILE A 7 80.16 29.53 3.83
C ILE A 7 79.19 29.41 2.61
N GLN A 8 78.58 30.52 2.17
CA GLN A 8 78.07 30.82 0.80
C GLN A 8 76.77 30.15 0.31
N THR A 9 75.85 30.79 -0.43
CA THR A 9 75.60 32.19 -0.87
C THR A 9 74.15 32.24 -1.42
N PRO A 10 73.57 33.43 -1.67
CA PRO A 10 72.14 33.59 -1.98
C PRO A 10 71.86 33.32 -3.45
N ASN A 11 70.61 32.98 -3.80
CA ASN A 11 70.18 33.11 -5.18
C ASN A 11 68.67 33.44 -5.31
N VAL A 12 68.44 34.72 -5.56
CA VAL A 12 67.59 35.26 -6.63
C VAL A 12 66.12 34.82 -6.66
N THR A 13 65.31 35.80 -6.25
CA THR A 13 64.14 36.33 -6.97
C THR A 13 63.05 35.36 -7.37
N ASN A 14 61.88 35.53 -6.75
CA ASN A 14 60.67 35.50 -7.56
C ASN A 14 59.77 36.68 -7.20
N LYS A 15 59.70 37.63 -8.14
CA LYS A 15 58.75 38.72 -8.12
C LYS A 15 57.35 38.14 -8.28
N GLU A 16 56.55 38.34 -7.25
CA GLU A 16 55.09 38.46 -7.24
C GLU A 16 54.44 38.44 -8.63
N LYS A 17 53.91 37.27 -9.01
CA LYS A 17 52.88 37.20 -10.05
C LYS A 17 51.53 37.27 -9.35
N ARG A 18 50.90 38.45 -9.43
CA ARG A 18 49.51 38.68 -9.02
C ARG A 18 48.58 37.84 -9.90
N ASP A 19 48.29 36.62 -9.48
CA ASP A 19 47.21 35.84 -10.06
C ASP A 19 45.89 36.31 -9.44
N LYS A 20 45.12 37.03 -10.26
CA LYS A 20 43.75 37.47 -10.00
C LYS A 20 42.89 36.23 -9.74
N LYS A 21 42.71 35.85 -8.46
CA LYS A 21 41.76 34.82 -8.05
C LYS A 21 40.34 35.36 -8.23
N SER A 22 39.77 35.05 -9.38
CA SER A 22 38.40 35.33 -9.77
C SER A 22 37.41 34.66 -8.81
N ILE A 23 36.52 35.47 -8.23
CA ILE A 23 35.32 35.09 -7.49
C ILE A 23 34.31 34.50 -8.50
N ILE A 24 34.49 33.24 -8.89
CA ILE A 24 33.50 32.51 -9.69
C ILE A 24 33.51 31.04 -9.26
N PHE A 25 33.03 30.75 -8.04
CA PHE A 25 32.78 29.36 -7.62
C PHE A 25 31.57 29.21 -6.69
N THR A 26 30.58 30.09 -6.79
CA THR A 26 29.32 29.99 -6.02
C THR A 26 28.14 29.43 -6.81
N ALA A 27 28.21 29.31 -8.13
CA ALA A 27 27.10 28.77 -8.94
C ALA A 27 27.08 27.23 -9.00
N GLY A 28 28.23 26.56 -8.91
CA GLY A 28 28.31 25.10 -9.02
C GLY A 28 27.79 24.35 -7.80
N LEU A 29 28.07 24.86 -6.59
CA LEU A 29 27.74 24.16 -5.34
C LEU A 29 26.23 24.13 -5.09
N GLY A 30 25.52 25.22 -5.37
CA GLY A 30 24.07 25.29 -5.20
C GLY A 30 23.33 24.31 -6.12
N ILE A 31 23.83 24.10 -7.34
CA ILE A 31 23.25 23.14 -8.29
C ILE A 31 23.48 21.71 -7.80
N VAL A 32 24.69 21.38 -7.33
CA VAL A 32 24.97 20.03 -6.80
C VAL A 32 24.15 19.72 -5.56
N VAL A 33 24.04 20.67 -4.62
CA VAL A 33 23.22 20.51 -3.40
C VAL A 33 21.73 20.42 -3.76
N GLY A 34 21.25 21.23 -4.72
CA GLY A 34 19.88 21.16 -5.21
C GLY A 34 19.55 19.82 -5.87
N ILE A 35 20.47 19.26 -6.66
CA ILE A 35 20.32 17.93 -7.27
C ILE A 35 20.33 16.83 -6.20
N LEU A 36 21.18 16.92 -5.19
CA LEU A 36 21.21 15.93 -4.10
C LEU A 36 19.94 15.99 -3.25
N LEU A 37 19.42 17.18 -2.96
CA LEU A 37 18.17 17.35 -2.21
C LEU A 37 16.95 16.95 -3.03
N SER A 38 16.93 17.19 -4.34
CA SER A 38 15.83 16.75 -5.20
C SER A 38 15.83 15.23 -5.38
N LEU A 39 17.00 14.59 -5.49
CA LEU A 39 17.12 13.13 -5.48
C LEU A 39 16.73 12.53 -4.13
N LEU A 40 17.10 13.17 -3.01
CA LEU A 40 16.70 12.72 -1.67
C LEU A 40 15.20 12.91 -1.43
N PHE A 41 14.63 14.03 -1.86
CA PHE A 41 13.20 14.29 -1.76
C PHE A 41 12.40 13.38 -2.70
N TRP A 42 12.90 13.14 -3.91
CA TRP A 42 12.34 12.14 -4.81
C TRP A 42 12.43 10.75 -4.19
N TYR A 43 13.58 10.37 -3.63
CA TYR A 43 13.76 9.11 -2.92
C TYR A 43 12.87 8.98 -1.68
N LEU A 44 12.64 10.04 -0.91
CA LEU A 44 11.71 10.04 0.23
C LEU A 44 10.24 9.99 -0.23
N ARG A 45 9.92 10.53 -1.41
CA ARG A 45 8.58 10.48 -2.02
C ARG A 45 8.32 9.14 -2.75
N THR A 46 9.36 8.52 -3.29
CA THR A 46 9.30 7.21 -3.97
C THR A 46 9.66 6.05 -3.05
N ALA A 47 10.19 6.31 -1.84
CA ALA A 47 10.21 5.37 -0.73
C ALA A 47 8.80 5.21 -0.11
N SER A 48 7.77 5.35 -0.93
CA SER A 48 6.69 4.39 -0.88
C SER A 48 7.35 3.01 -0.94
N PRO A 49 7.14 2.13 0.05
CA PRO A 49 7.79 0.83 0.04
C PRO A 49 7.58 0.20 -1.34
N GLU A 50 8.66 -0.26 -1.96
CA GLU A 50 8.59 -1.02 -3.21
C GLU A 50 7.44 -2.03 -3.06
N PRO A 51 6.61 -2.26 -4.09
CA PRO A 51 5.69 -3.38 -4.05
C PRO A 51 6.57 -4.61 -3.86
N VAL A 52 6.58 -5.12 -2.63
CA VAL A 52 7.23 -6.37 -2.28
C VAL A 52 6.86 -7.36 -3.38
N PRO A 53 7.82 -8.03 -4.02
CA PRO A 53 7.48 -8.98 -5.06
C PRO A 53 6.44 -9.93 -4.48
N SER A 54 5.24 -9.95 -5.08
CA SER A 54 4.19 -10.94 -4.79
C SER A 54 4.72 -12.31 -5.19
N GLY A 55 5.60 -12.84 -4.36
CA GLY A 55 6.24 -14.13 -4.45
C GLY A 55 5.90 -14.87 -3.17
N THR A 56 4.98 -15.81 -3.30
CA THR A 56 4.36 -16.64 -2.26
C THR A 56 3.20 -15.95 -1.54
N SER A 57 1.97 -16.26 -1.98
CA SER A 57 0.83 -16.40 -1.07
C SER A 57 1.20 -17.42 0.00
N GLN A 58 2.04 -17.03 0.95
CA GLN A 58 2.25 -17.82 2.15
C GLN A 58 1.03 -17.52 3.01
N SER A 59 -0.03 -18.28 2.76
CA SER A 59 -1.15 -18.42 3.68
C SER A 59 -0.54 -18.76 5.04
N THR A 60 -0.34 -17.75 5.87
CA THR A 60 -0.12 -18.02 7.28
C THR A 60 -1.43 -18.65 7.74
N PRO A 61 -1.42 -19.85 8.35
CA PRO A 61 -2.66 -20.59 8.66
C PRO A 61 -3.65 -19.86 9.57
N ASN A 62 -3.31 -18.64 10.03
CA ASN A 62 -4.05 -17.87 11.01
C ASN A 62 -4.09 -16.37 10.65
N GLU A 63 -4.25 -16.06 9.37
CA GLU A 63 -4.53 -14.70 8.89
C GLU A 63 -6.01 -14.57 8.53
N LEU A 64 -6.60 -13.41 8.86
CA LEU A 64 -7.92 -13.04 8.36
C LEU A 64 -7.90 -12.91 6.84
N VAL A 65 -8.68 -13.74 6.17
CA VAL A 65 -8.98 -13.61 4.75
C VAL A 65 -10.47 -13.30 4.57
N LEU A 66 -10.84 -12.80 3.41
CA LEU A 66 -12.23 -12.82 2.96
C LEU A 66 -12.17 -13.36 1.53
N ALA A 67 -12.81 -14.50 1.34
CA ALA A 67 -12.95 -15.15 0.04
C ALA A 67 -14.42 -15.47 -0.19
N LEU A 68 -15.16 -14.49 -0.71
CA LEU A 68 -16.59 -14.61 -0.96
C LEU A 68 -16.84 -15.49 -2.19
N SER A 69 -17.45 -16.65 -1.96
CA SER A 69 -17.69 -17.70 -2.96
C SER A 69 -19.03 -17.55 -3.68
N ASN A 70 -20.06 -17.01 -3.00
CA ASN A 70 -21.35 -16.70 -3.59
C ASN A 70 -21.94 -15.46 -2.89
N PRO A 71 -22.65 -14.58 -3.62
CA PRO A 71 -22.82 -14.55 -5.08
C PRO A 71 -21.55 -14.06 -5.82
N GLU A 72 -21.50 -14.34 -7.13
CA GLU A 72 -20.55 -13.68 -8.04
C GLU A 72 -20.96 -12.22 -8.26
N ASP A 73 -19.98 -11.34 -8.49
CA ASP A 73 -20.26 -9.93 -8.75
C ASP A 73 -20.97 -9.75 -10.10
N GLY A 74 -21.97 -8.87 -10.13
CA GLY A 74 -22.79 -8.61 -11.31
C GLY A 74 -23.86 -9.67 -11.60
N THR A 75 -24.14 -10.59 -10.66
CA THR A 75 -25.15 -11.65 -10.88
C THR A 75 -26.56 -11.06 -10.98
N THR A 76 -27.37 -11.58 -11.91
CA THR A 76 -28.81 -11.31 -11.97
C THR A 76 -29.58 -12.51 -11.43
N VAL A 77 -30.54 -12.27 -10.53
CA VAL A 77 -31.39 -13.30 -9.91
C VAL A 77 -32.86 -12.98 -10.09
N ASN A 78 -33.69 -14.01 -10.05
CA ASN A 78 -35.15 -13.90 -10.14
C ASN A 78 -35.88 -14.26 -8.83
N LYS A 79 -35.12 -14.37 -7.73
CA LYS A 79 -35.63 -14.62 -6.38
C LYS A 79 -35.07 -13.56 -5.45
N ASP A 80 -35.88 -13.16 -4.48
CA ASP A 80 -35.52 -12.19 -3.46
C ASP A 80 -34.58 -12.76 -2.39
N ILE A 81 -34.49 -14.09 -2.25
CA ILE A 81 -33.58 -14.76 -1.32
C ILE A 81 -32.41 -15.39 -2.08
N ILE A 82 -31.20 -15.01 -1.70
CA ILE A 82 -29.93 -15.59 -2.18
C ILE A 82 -29.13 -16.21 -1.04
N THR A 83 -28.16 -17.05 -1.37
CA THR A 83 -27.16 -17.53 -0.40
C THR A 83 -25.92 -16.66 -0.48
N VAL A 84 -25.46 -16.11 0.64
CA VAL A 84 -24.18 -15.41 0.76
C VAL A 84 -23.22 -16.33 1.50
N SER A 85 -22.13 -16.75 0.86
CA SER A 85 -21.20 -17.74 1.42
C SER A 85 -19.75 -17.47 1.05
N GLY A 86 -18.84 -17.86 1.93
CA GLY A 86 -17.42 -17.61 1.76
C GLY A 86 -16.57 -18.16 2.90
N LYS A 87 -15.29 -17.78 2.89
CA LYS A 87 -14.30 -18.19 3.88
C LYS A 87 -13.60 -16.99 4.50
N THR A 88 -13.36 -17.09 5.81
CA THR A 88 -12.61 -16.11 6.60
C THR A 88 -11.23 -16.62 7.03
N GLY A 89 -10.99 -17.93 6.94
CA GLY A 89 -9.72 -18.58 7.31
C GLY A 89 -9.50 -18.72 8.82
N VAL A 90 -10.05 -17.80 9.62
CA VAL A 90 -10.02 -17.76 11.08
C VAL A 90 -11.42 -17.47 11.65
N PRO A 91 -11.66 -17.69 12.96
CA PRO A 91 -12.88 -17.22 13.62
C PRO A 91 -13.10 -15.72 13.36
N ALA A 92 -14.31 -15.36 12.96
CA ALA A 92 -14.65 -14.00 12.57
C ALA A 92 -16.13 -13.68 12.79
N ILE A 93 -16.41 -12.39 12.99
CA ILE A 93 -17.75 -11.82 12.89
C ILE A 93 -17.96 -11.39 11.45
N VAL A 94 -19.01 -11.87 10.81
CA VAL A 94 -19.40 -11.55 9.43
C VAL A 94 -20.61 -10.62 9.47
N VAL A 95 -20.50 -9.48 8.80
CA VAL A 95 -21.57 -8.49 8.64
C VAL A 95 -21.94 -8.42 7.16
N VAL A 96 -23.21 -8.64 6.83
CA VAL A 96 -23.75 -8.57 5.47
C VAL A 96 -24.80 -7.47 5.42
N ASN A 97 -24.57 -6.47 4.56
CA ASN A 97 -25.44 -5.31 4.37
C ASN A 97 -25.82 -5.14 2.88
N GLY A 98 -26.78 -4.25 2.59
CA GLY A 98 -27.12 -3.84 1.21
C GLY A 98 -28.35 -4.51 0.59
N GLY A 99 -29.09 -5.29 1.38
CA GLY A 99 -30.38 -5.87 1.03
C GLY A 99 -31.52 -5.32 1.90
N ALA A 100 -32.49 -6.16 2.21
CA ALA A 100 -33.67 -5.77 2.98
C ALA A 100 -33.36 -5.51 4.48
N GLU A 101 -32.41 -6.25 5.04
CA GLU A 101 -31.98 -6.15 6.44
C GLU A 101 -30.47 -6.49 6.55
N ASP A 102 -29.83 -6.01 7.62
CA ASP A 102 -28.44 -6.34 7.90
C ASP A 102 -28.35 -7.65 8.70
N ILE A 103 -27.38 -8.50 8.38
CA ILE A 103 -27.13 -9.77 9.09
C ILE A 103 -25.76 -9.75 9.75
N ILE A 104 -25.70 -10.17 11.01
CA ILE A 104 -24.46 -10.37 11.77
C ILE A 104 -24.35 -11.84 12.16
N LEU A 105 -23.22 -12.48 11.84
CA LEU A 105 -22.94 -13.88 12.13
C LEU A 105 -21.60 -14.00 12.87
N GLU A 106 -21.58 -14.73 13.98
CA GLU A 106 -20.33 -15.15 14.61
C GLU A 106 -19.96 -16.55 14.10
N LYS A 107 -18.77 -16.70 13.52
CA LYS A 107 -18.30 -17.95 12.91
C LYS A 107 -16.96 -18.35 13.47
N THR A 108 -16.86 -19.61 13.92
CA THR A 108 -15.66 -20.16 14.57
C THR A 108 -14.86 -21.13 13.70
N ASP A 109 -15.43 -21.58 12.58
CA ASP A 109 -14.83 -22.57 11.69
C ASP A 109 -14.10 -21.96 10.48
N GLY A 110 -14.04 -20.64 10.39
CA GLY A 110 -13.41 -19.92 9.28
C GLY A 110 -14.23 -19.93 7.99
N THR A 111 -15.52 -20.29 8.05
CA THR A 111 -16.43 -20.33 6.91
C THR A 111 -17.80 -19.73 7.25
N PHE A 112 -18.53 -19.28 6.24
CA PHE A 112 -19.89 -18.79 6.43
C PHE A 112 -20.78 -19.13 5.24
N SER A 113 -22.06 -19.30 5.54
CA SER A 113 -23.15 -19.43 4.58
C SER A 113 -24.42 -18.96 5.26
N THR A 114 -25.16 -18.04 4.65
CA THR A 114 -26.45 -17.55 5.13
C THR A 114 -27.37 -17.27 3.96
N GLU A 115 -28.68 -17.40 4.19
CA GLU A 115 -29.66 -16.78 3.33
C GLU A 115 -29.66 -15.26 3.57
N TYR A 116 -29.80 -14.49 2.50
CA TYR A 116 -29.82 -13.03 2.52
C TYR A 116 -30.94 -12.53 1.62
N LYS A 117 -31.75 -11.60 2.12
CA LYS A 117 -32.91 -11.07 1.40
C LYS A 117 -32.54 -9.77 0.69
N LEU A 118 -32.81 -9.72 -0.61
CA LEU A 118 -32.59 -8.59 -1.50
C LEU A 118 -33.84 -7.70 -1.59
N LEU A 119 -33.62 -6.44 -1.96
CA LEU A 119 -34.65 -5.54 -2.45
C LEU A 119 -34.78 -5.69 -3.96
N GLU A 120 -35.95 -5.38 -4.53
CA GLU A 120 -36.12 -5.39 -5.98
C GLU A 120 -35.23 -4.33 -6.64
N GLY A 121 -34.60 -4.68 -7.76
CA GLY A 121 -33.64 -3.85 -8.46
C GLY A 121 -32.17 -4.15 -8.10
N GLU A 122 -31.33 -3.13 -8.19
CA GLU A 122 -29.90 -3.22 -7.89
C GLU A 122 -29.65 -3.25 -6.38
N ASN A 123 -28.85 -4.22 -5.93
CA ASN A 123 -28.41 -4.37 -4.55
C ASN A 123 -26.88 -4.37 -4.51
N GLU A 124 -26.29 -3.45 -3.75
CA GLU A 124 -24.85 -3.44 -3.47
C GLU A 124 -24.60 -4.22 -2.17
N VAL A 125 -24.48 -5.54 -2.28
CA VAL A 125 -24.29 -6.42 -1.12
C VAL A 125 -22.85 -6.27 -0.62
N THR A 126 -22.69 -5.72 0.58
CA THR A 126 -21.40 -5.51 1.23
C THR A 126 -21.19 -6.55 2.31
N VAL A 127 -20.10 -7.31 2.24
CA VAL A 127 -19.70 -8.30 3.24
C VAL A 127 -18.44 -7.81 3.92
N THR A 128 -18.51 -7.55 5.22
CA THR A 128 -17.36 -7.19 6.05
C THR A 128 -17.11 -8.26 7.10
N VAL A 129 -15.86 -8.64 7.31
CA VAL A 129 -15.47 -9.63 8.32
C VAL A 129 -14.47 -9.04 9.29
N PHE A 130 -14.62 -9.36 10.57
CA PHE A 130 -13.76 -8.89 11.66
C PHE A 130 -13.19 -10.08 12.43
N ASP A 131 -11.88 -10.11 12.68
CA ASP A 131 -11.27 -11.08 13.58
C ASP A 131 -11.27 -10.61 15.05
N GLU A 132 -10.87 -11.49 15.98
CA GLU A 132 -10.79 -11.19 17.41
C GLU A 132 -9.76 -10.09 17.75
N THR A 133 -8.80 -9.83 16.87
CA THR A 133 -7.77 -8.80 17.06
C THR A 133 -8.18 -7.45 16.50
N GLY A 134 -9.33 -7.38 15.83
CA GLY A 134 -9.88 -6.17 15.23
C GLY A 134 -9.42 -5.91 13.80
N ASN A 135 -8.77 -6.85 13.11
CA ASN A 135 -8.54 -6.70 11.67
C ASN A 135 -9.86 -6.86 10.93
N GLU A 136 -10.00 -6.14 9.81
CA GLU A 136 -11.18 -6.21 8.96
C GLU A 136 -10.84 -6.46 7.48
N LYS A 137 -11.74 -7.13 6.77
CA LYS A 137 -11.74 -7.23 5.31
C LYS A 137 -13.15 -7.04 4.77
N THR A 138 -13.26 -6.36 3.64
CA THR A 138 -14.55 -6.05 3.00
C THR A 138 -14.53 -6.45 1.54
N GLU A 139 -15.62 -7.07 1.09
CA GLU A 139 -15.91 -7.33 -0.31
C GLU A 139 -17.33 -6.84 -0.66
N ILE A 140 -17.49 -6.36 -1.89
CA ILE A 140 -18.77 -5.85 -2.41
C ILE A 140 -19.21 -6.75 -3.58
N ARG A 141 -20.52 -6.98 -3.71
CA ARG A 141 -21.17 -7.68 -4.81
C ARG A 141 -22.38 -6.91 -5.29
N ASN A 142 -22.39 -6.57 -6.57
CA ASN A 142 -23.53 -5.95 -7.24
C ASN A 142 -24.48 -7.04 -7.73
N ILE A 143 -25.70 -7.08 -7.22
CA ILE A 143 -26.70 -8.09 -7.55
C ILE A 143 -27.96 -7.41 -8.06
N LEU A 144 -28.41 -7.81 -9.25
CA LEU A 144 -29.67 -7.33 -9.82
C LEU A 144 -30.78 -8.36 -9.56
N TYR A 145 -31.74 -8.01 -8.72
CA TYR A 145 -32.94 -8.82 -8.52
C TYR A 145 -34.08 -8.29 -9.41
N LEU A 146 -34.52 -9.10 -10.37
CA LEU A 146 -35.67 -8.81 -11.22
C LEU A 146 -36.80 -9.81 -10.94
N ASN A 147 -37.94 -9.30 -10.46
CA ASN A 147 -39.14 -10.10 -10.27
C ASN A 147 -39.93 -10.21 -11.60
N GLU A 148 -39.36 -10.89 -12.60
CA GLU A 148 -40.07 -11.16 -13.85
C GLU A 148 -40.98 -12.38 -13.70
N GLN A 149 -42.29 -12.14 -13.63
CA GLN A 149 -43.28 -13.15 -13.99
C GLN A 149 -43.53 -13.02 -15.49
N ILE A 150 -43.00 -13.96 -16.27
CA ILE A 150 -43.44 -14.11 -17.66
C ILE A 150 -44.80 -14.80 -17.60
N ASP A 151 -45.87 -14.02 -17.74
CA ASP A 151 -47.24 -14.51 -17.97
C ASP A 151 -47.42 -15.08 -19.40
#